data_AF-A0A0S9RCT2-F1
#
_entry.id   AF-A0A0S9RCT2-F1
#
_cell.length_a   1.000
_cell.length_b   1.000
_cell.length_c   1.000
_cell.angle_alpha   90.00
_cell.angle_beta   90.00
_cell.angle_gamma   90.00
#
_symmetry.space_group_name_H-M   'P 1'
#
loop_
_entity.id
_entity.type
_entity.pdbx_description
1 polymer ?
#
loop_
_entity_poly.entity_id
_entity_poly.type
_entity_poly.pdbx_seq_one_letter_code
_entity_poly.pdbx_strand_id
1 'polypeptide(L)'
;MDLDLPAEDPLVPDVEAALDVRATRRPLISPYLRPSSPVALWLCACVSDAAAPTWVMWLETVGVAWSRVPTGVDERALVDASRWTGAHVDPAEVLSWLESRAALPGDQVEISVVELVEQALRPS
;
A
#
# COMPACT_ATOMS: atom_id res chain seq x y z
N MET A 1 18.26 -8.26 -24.93
CA MET A 1 17.69 -6.92 -25.08
C MET A 1 17.42 -6.47 -23.67
N ASP A 2 18.44 -5.86 -23.04
CA ASP A 2 18.28 -5.28 -21.71
C ASP A 2 17.41 -4.04 -21.90
N LEU A 3 16.13 -4.20 -21.58
CA LEU A 3 15.25 -3.05 -21.42
C LEU A 3 15.79 -2.34 -20.18
N ASP A 4 16.38 -1.16 -20.41
CA ASP A 4 16.75 -0.21 -19.37
C ASP A 4 15.44 0.19 -18.69
N LEU A 5 15.04 -0.59 -17.69
CA LEU A 5 13.85 -0.29 -16.92
C LEU A 5 14.15 1.04 -16.22
N PRO A 6 13.25 2.02 -16.30
CA PRO A 6 13.39 3.25 -15.53
C PRO A 6 13.72 2.92 -14.08
N ALA A 7 14.67 3.67 -13.53
CA ALA A 7 15.06 3.52 -12.14
C ALA A 7 13.85 3.84 -11.26
N GLU A 8 13.59 2.97 -10.29
CA GLU A 8 12.53 3.18 -9.30
C GLU A 8 12.70 4.54 -8.60
N ASP A 9 11.56 5.16 -8.28
CA ASP A 9 11.54 6.42 -7.54
C ASP A 9 12.34 6.32 -6.22
N PRO A 10 13.27 7.25 -5.96
CA PRO A 10 14.15 7.19 -4.80
C PRO A 10 13.42 7.29 -3.45
N LEU A 11 12.15 7.69 -3.43
CA LEU A 11 11.33 7.78 -2.20
C LEU A 11 10.62 6.47 -1.83
N VAL A 12 10.65 5.46 -2.71
CA VAL A 12 10.03 4.15 -2.41
C VAL A 12 10.58 3.52 -1.12
N PRO A 13 11.90 3.49 -0.89
CA PRO A 13 12.44 2.98 0.38
C PRO A 13 11.94 3.75 1.61
N ASP A 14 11.74 5.06 1.49
CA ASP A 14 11.27 5.91 2.60
C ASP A 14 9.80 5.64 2.93
N VAL A 15 8.96 5.44 1.91
CA VAL A 15 7.55 5.01 2.09
C VAL A 15 7.50 3.66 2.80
N GLU A 16 8.29 2.69 2.35
CA GLU A 16 8.34 1.37 2.95
C GLU A 16 8.84 1.39 4.40
N ALA A 17 9.85 2.20 4.70
CA ALA A 17 10.33 2.40 6.06
C ALA A 17 9.27 3.06 6.95
N ALA A 18 8.53 4.04 6.43
CA ALA A 18 7.44 4.68 7.16
C ALA A 18 6.29 3.71 7.46
N LEU A 19 6.00 2.78 6.54
CA LEU A 19 5.05 1.69 6.73
C LEU A 19 5.55 0.68 7.78
N ASP A 20 6.84 0.30 7.76
CA ASP A 20 7.43 -0.61 8.77
C ASP A 20 7.33 -0.07 10.20
N VAL A 21 7.33 1.25 10.36
CA VAL A 21 7.15 1.89 11.68
C VAL A 21 5.69 1.80 12.17
N ARG A 22 4.71 1.79 11.27
CA ARG A 22 3.28 1.98 11.59
C ARG A 22 2.42 0.73 11.39
N ALA A 23 2.93 -0.25 10.64
CA ALA A 23 2.20 -1.43 10.22
C ALA A 23 3.11 -2.66 10.22
N THR A 24 2.49 -3.84 10.31
CA THR A 24 3.23 -5.11 10.29
C THR A 24 3.50 -5.51 8.85
N ARG A 25 4.78 -5.53 8.45
CA ARG A 25 5.18 -6.06 7.13
C ARG A 25 4.87 -7.56 7.06
N ARG A 26 4.07 -7.96 6.08
CA ARG A 26 3.72 -9.34 5.79
C ARG A 26 4.33 -9.75 4.44
N PRO A 27 5.47 -10.45 4.43
CA PRO A 27 5.98 -11.01 3.20
C PRO A 27 5.00 -12.08 2.70
N LEU A 28 4.71 -12.08 1.40
CA LEU A 28 3.91 -13.14 0.81
C LEU A 28 4.73 -14.42 0.73
N ILE A 29 4.30 -15.41 1.50
CA ILE A 29 4.92 -16.75 1.49
C ILE A 29 4.18 -17.66 0.51
N SER A 30 2.93 -17.34 0.13
CA SER A 30 2.13 -18.12 -0.82
C SER A 30 0.89 -17.35 -1.32
N PRO A 31 0.58 -17.36 -2.63
CA PRO A 31 -0.66 -16.80 -3.17
C PRO A 31 -1.91 -17.60 -2.75
N TYR A 32 -1.73 -18.80 -2.18
CA TYR A 32 -2.82 -19.65 -1.72
C TYR A 32 -3.24 -19.38 -0.27
N LEU A 33 -2.45 -18.60 0.48
CA LEU A 33 -2.74 -18.21 1.86
C LEU A 33 -2.98 -16.71 1.92
N ARG A 34 -4.19 -16.31 1.52
CA ARG A 34 -4.62 -14.92 1.59
C ARG A 34 -5.28 -14.66 2.95
N PRO A 35 -4.78 -13.72 3.77
CA PRO A 35 -5.50 -13.27 4.94
C PRO A 35 -6.86 -12.72 4.52
N SER A 36 -7.88 -12.93 5.35
CA SER A 36 -9.18 -12.27 5.17
C SER A 36 -9.19 -10.97 5.96
N SER A 37 -9.68 -9.89 5.35
CA SER A 37 -9.84 -8.59 6.00
C SER A 37 -11.16 -7.94 5.57
N PRO A 38 -11.84 -7.15 6.42
CA PRO A 38 -13.03 -6.43 5.96
C PRO A 38 -12.70 -5.39 4.87
N VAL A 39 -11.48 -4.82 4.91
CA VAL A 39 -11.06 -3.74 4.03
C VAL A 39 -9.60 -3.91 3.60
N ALA A 40 -9.29 -3.50 2.39
CA ALA A 40 -7.92 -3.34 1.92
C ALA A 40 -7.77 -2.05 1.10
N LEU A 41 -6.61 -1.42 1.26
CA LEU A 41 -6.17 -0.23 0.56
C LEU A 41 -4.95 -0.58 -0.30
N TRP A 42 -4.99 -0.30 -1.61
CA TRP A 42 -3.82 -0.40 -2.48
C TRP A 42 -3.35 0.98 -2.93
N LEU A 43 -2.04 1.14 -3.07
CA LEU A 43 -1.41 2.38 -3.54
C LEU A 43 -0.37 2.01 -4.58
N CYS A 44 -0.58 2.42 -5.82
CA CYS A 44 0.35 2.18 -6.93
C CYS A 44 1.14 3.45 -7.22
N ALA A 45 2.46 3.40 -7.10
CA ALA A 45 3.34 4.54 -7.31
C ALA A 45 3.52 4.91 -8.80
N CYS A 46 2.58 4.58 -9.69
CA CYS A 46 2.79 4.66 -11.14
C CYS A 46 2.59 6.05 -11.74
N VAL A 47 2.38 7.08 -10.91
CA VAL A 47 2.41 8.48 -11.37
C VAL A 47 3.82 8.85 -11.84
N SER A 48 4.87 8.22 -11.29
CA SER A 48 6.25 8.44 -11.69
C SER A 48 6.82 7.38 -12.65
N ASP A 49 6.28 6.16 -12.71
CA ASP A 49 6.82 5.06 -13.52
C ASP A 49 5.79 3.95 -13.88
N ALA A 50 5.84 3.38 -15.08
CA ALA A 50 5.04 2.22 -15.47
C ALA A 50 5.44 0.90 -14.77
N ALA A 51 6.66 0.80 -14.23
CA ALA A 51 7.13 -0.34 -13.42
C ALA A 51 6.97 -0.12 -11.90
N ALA A 52 6.21 0.90 -11.50
CA ALA A 52 6.18 1.38 -10.13
C ALA A 52 5.64 0.35 -9.11
N PRO A 53 6.16 0.38 -7.88
CA PRO A 53 5.71 -0.50 -6.82
C PRO A 53 4.25 -0.24 -6.48
N THR A 54 3.58 -1.32 -6.09
CA THR A 54 2.27 -1.23 -5.46
C THR A 54 2.39 -1.74 -4.05
N TRP A 55 1.79 -1.02 -3.10
CA TRP A 55 1.67 -1.42 -1.71
C TRP A 55 0.21 -1.76 -1.42
N VAL A 56 -0.01 -2.84 -0.66
CA VAL A 56 -1.33 -3.20 -0.15
C VAL A 56 -1.29 -3.18 1.35
N MET A 57 -2.29 -2.53 1.95
CA MET A 57 -2.51 -2.46 3.39
C MET A 57 -3.88 -3.04 3.72
N TRP A 58 -3.99 -3.75 4.82
CA TRP A 58 -5.26 -4.29 5.30
C TRP A 58 -5.32 -4.31 6.82
N LEU A 59 -6.54 -4.35 7.36
CA LEU A 59 -6.73 -4.45 8.80
C LEU A 59 -6.44 -5.87 9.27
N GLU A 60 -5.69 -5.98 10.37
CA GLU A 60 -5.60 -7.19 11.18
C GLU A 60 -6.34 -6.97 12.50
N THR A 61 -6.47 -8.04 13.30
CA THR A 61 -7.06 -7.94 14.66
C THR A 61 -6.37 -6.87 15.51
N VAL A 62 -5.07 -6.65 15.28
CA VAL A 62 -4.27 -5.62 15.96
C VAL A 62 -3.54 -4.81 14.91
N GLY A 63 -4.08 -3.64 14.58
CA GLY A 63 -3.46 -2.65 13.69
C GLY A 63 -3.59 -2.98 12.20
N VAL A 64 -2.60 -2.52 11.45
CA VAL A 64 -2.53 -2.67 9.98
C VAL A 64 -1.39 -3.61 9.63
N ALA A 65 -1.62 -4.48 8.66
CA ALA A 65 -0.57 -5.17 7.95
C ALA A 65 -0.38 -4.59 6.56
N TRP A 66 0.83 -4.70 6.03
CA TRP A 66 1.13 -4.23 4.69
C TRP A 66 2.07 -5.19 3.94
N SER A 67 2.01 -5.16 2.62
CA SER A 67 2.93 -5.88 1.74
C SER A 67 3.20 -5.11 0.46
N ARG A 68 4.40 -5.27 -0.09
CA ARG A 68 4.71 -4.84 -1.46
C ARG A 68 4.21 -5.92 -2.43
N VAL A 69 3.48 -5.51 -3.45
CA VAL A 69 3.00 -6.39 -4.51
C VAL A 69 4.20 -6.83 -5.37
N PRO A 70 4.45 -8.14 -5.50
CA PRO A 70 5.48 -8.62 -6.41
C PRO A 70 5.16 -8.25 -7.86
N THR A 71 6.20 -8.02 -8.67
CA THR A 71 6.03 -7.71 -10.09
C THR A 71 5.20 -8.78 -10.81
N GLY A 72 4.19 -8.35 -11.57
CA GLY A 72 3.31 -9.23 -12.33
C GLY A 72 2.26 -9.97 -11.49
N VAL A 73 2.12 -9.63 -10.21
CA VAL A 73 1.06 -10.14 -9.33
C VAL A 73 -0.04 -9.09 -9.20
N ASP A 74 -1.29 -9.55 -9.27
CA ASP A 74 -2.47 -8.73 -8.97
C ASP A 74 -2.52 -8.44 -7.46
N GLU A 75 -2.69 -7.18 -7.07
CA GLU A 75 -2.77 -6.75 -5.68
C GLU A 75 -3.91 -7.45 -4.90
N ARG A 76 -4.99 -7.84 -5.58
CA ARG A 76 -6.12 -8.60 -5.00
C ARG A 76 -5.78 -10.07 -4.74
N ALA A 77 -4.65 -10.55 -5.25
CA ALA A 77 -4.12 -11.85 -4.89
C ALA A 77 -3.47 -11.84 -3.48
N LEU A 78 -3.28 -10.67 -2.85
CA LEU A 78 -2.56 -10.58 -1.58
C LEU A 78 -3.45 -10.72 -0.35
N VAL A 79 -4.70 -10.26 -0.40
CA VAL A 79 -5.63 -10.27 0.72
C VAL A 79 -7.05 -10.47 0.19
N ASP A 80 -7.82 -11.30 0.87
CA ASP A 80 -9.23 -11.52 0.57
C ASP A 80 -10.06 -10.49 1.34
N ALA A 81 -10.29 -9.33 0.71
CA ALA A 81 -11.03 -8.23 1.33
C ALA A 81 -12.41 -7.98 0.72
N SER A 82 -13.40 -7.76 1.59
CA SER A 82 -14.78 -7.48 1.17
C SER A 82 -14.94 -6.10 0.54
N ARG A 83 -14.13 -5.12 0.98
CA ARG A 83 -14.07 -3.77 0.43
C ARG A 83 -12.65 -3.47 -0.01
N TRP A 84 -12.53 -2.96 -1.22
CA TRP A 84 -11.25 -2.71 -1.86
C TRP A 84 -11.26 -1.30 -2.42
N THR A 85 -10.27 -0.50 -2.07
CA THR A 85 -10.07 0.82 -2.64
C THR A 85 -8.60 1.11 -2.84
N GLY A 86 -8.28 2.05 -3.71
CA GLY A 86 -6.91 2.50 -3.86
C GLY A 86 -6.75 3.58 -4.90
N ALA A 87 -5.50 3.99 -5.10
CA ALA A 87 -5.17 5.08 -5.98
C ALA A 87 -3.80 4.88 -6.64
N HIS A 88 -3.64 5.52 -7.78
CA HIS A 88 -2.34 5.81 -8.36
C HIS A 88 -1.82 7.09 -7.71
N VAL A 89 -0.62 7.04 -7.16
CA VAL A 89 -0.10 8.06 -6.24
C VAL A 89 1.35 8.38 -6.53
N ASP A 90 1.79 9.58 -6.16
CA ASP A 90 3.20 9.92 -6.07
C ASP A 90 3.75 9.44 -4.71
N PRO A 91 4.92 8.74 -4.65
CA PRO A 91 5.55 8.36 -3.38
C PRO A 91 5.69 9.48 -2.35
N ALA A 92 5.94 10.73 -2.78
CA ALA A 92 6.05 11.89 -1.91
C ALA A 92 4.72 12.23 -1.20
N GLU A 93 3.59 12.02 -1.88
CA GLU A 93 2.26 12.23 -1.33
C GLU A 93 1.90 11.11 -0.33
N VAL A 94 2.28 9.86 -0.63
CA VAL A 94 2.12 8.74 0.32
C VAL A 94 2.90 9.00 1.60
N LEU A 95 4.15 9.45 1.49
CA LEU A 95 4.96 9.78 2.65
C LEU A 95 4.33 10.92 3.47
N SER A 96 3.86 11.97 2.80
CA SER A 96 3.15 13.08 3.46
C SER A 96 1.89 12.62 4.20
N TRP A 97 1.16 11.66 3.62
CA TRP A 97 0.01 11.02 4.25
C TRP A 97 0.38 10.18 5.48
N LEU A 98 1.37 9.29 5.37
CA LEU A 98 1.85 8.45 6.49
C LEU A 98 2.38 9.29 7.66
N GLU A 99 2.95 10.46 7.36
CA GLU A 99 3.41 11.44 8.36
C GLU A 99 2.29 12.33 8.91
N SER A 100 1.03 12.09 8.53
CA SER A 100 -0.14 12.89 8.93
C SER A 100 -0.02 14.37 8.54
N ARG A 101 0.74 14.68 7.48
CA ARG A 101 0.89 16.03 6.92
C ARG A 101 -0.12 16.34 5.82
N ALA A 102 -0.71 15.32 5.22
CA ALA A 102 -1.72 15.42 4.17
C ALA A 102 -2.76 14.28 4.29
N ALA A 103 -3.92 14.45 3.65
CA ALA A 103 -4.83 13.34 3.40
C ALA A 103 -4.24 12.40 2.34
N LEU A 104 -4.76 11.17 2.26
CA LEU A 104 -4.36 10.23 1.22
C LEU A 104 -4.64 10.84 -0.18
N PRO A 105 -3.66 10.86 -1.09
CA PRO A 105 -3.87 11.30 -2.48
C PRO A 105 -4.76 10.33 -3.27
N GLY A 106 -5.56 10.87 -4.19
CA GLY A 106 -6.37 10.11 -5.15
C GLY A 106 -7.88 10.33 -5.00
N ASP A 107 -8.53 10.76 -6.08
CA ASP A 107 -9.95 11.16 -6.08
C ASP A 107 -10.94 9.98 -6.04
N GLN A 108 -10.46 8.75 -6.22
CA GLN A 108 -11.29 7.54 -6.35
C GLN A 108 -11.28 6.66 -5.10
N VAL A 109 -10.74 7.14 -3.98
CA VAL A 109 -10.68 6.34 -2.76
C VAL A 109 -11.99 6.36 -1.98
N GLU A 110 -12.42 5.19 -1.53
CA GLU A 110 -13.53 5.06 -0.60
C GLU A 110 -13.12 5.61 0.76
N ILE A 111 -13.57 6.84 1.08
CA ILE A 111 -13.19 7.59 2.30
C ILE A 111 -13.29 6.73 3.55
N SER A 112 -14.38 5.99 3.73
CA SER A 112 -14.57 5.17 4.93
C SER A 112 -13.59 4.00 5.06
N VAL A 113 -12.98 3.51 3.96
CA VAL A 113 -11.89 2.53 4.05
C VAL A 113 -10.58 3.21 4.45
N VAL A 114 -10.31 4.39 3.87
CA VAL A 114 -9.11 5.19 4.18
C VAL A 114 -9.12 5.58 5.66
N GLU A 115 -10.23 6.10 6.18
CA GLU A 115 -10.36 6.48 7.59
C GLU A 115 -10.09 5.32 8.55
N LEU A 116 -10.56 4.11 8.21
CA LEU A 116 -10.32 2.91 9.02
C LEU A 116 -8.83 2.52 9.04
N VAL A 117 -8.17 2.57 7.88
CA VAL A 117 -6.73 2.28 7.78
C VAL A 117 -5.92 3.35 8.51
N GLU A 118 -6.23 4.63 8.30
CA GLU A 118 -5.58 5.75 9.00
C GLU A 118 -5.73 5.65 10.51
N GLN A 119 -6.93 5.32 11.01
CA GLN A 119 -7.16 5.15 12.44
C GLN A 119 -6.29 4.02 13.01
N ALA A 120 -6.13 2.92 12.26
CA ALA A 120 -5.33 1.78 12.67
C ALA A 120 -3.80 1.99 12.51
N LEU A 121 -3.37 2.96 11.69
CA LEU A 121 -1.95 3.36 11.54
C LEU A 121 -1.47 4.31 12.65
N ARG A 122 -2.37 4.89 13.45
CA ARG A 122 -1.99 5.82 14.54
C ARG A 122 -1.29 5.05 15.66
N PRO A 123 -0.18 5.58 16.22
CA PRO A 123 0.47 4.97 17.37
C PRO A 123 -0.50 4.93 18.56
N SER A 124 -0.51 3.78 19.26
CA SER A 124 -1.29 3.56 20.48
C SER A 124 -0.78 4.36 21.67
#